data_AF-A0A947M4R1-F1
#
_entry.id   AF-A0A947M4R1-F1
#
_cell.length_a   1.000
_cell.length_b   1.000
_cell.length_c   1.000
_cell.angle_alpha   90.00
_cell.angle_beta   90.00
_cell.angle_gamma   90.00
#
_symmetry.space_group_name_H-M   'P 1'
#
loop_
_entity.id
_entity.type
_entity.pdbx_description
1 polymer ?
#
loop_
_entity_poly.entity_id
_entity_poly.type
_entity_poly.pdbx_seq_one_letter_code
_entity_poly.pdbx_strand_id
1 'polypeptide(L)'
;MNKGKKLILAVLCGLPVDHKMVKAAVSDPSAAADMLETTKISKADFLTTLGEDDPLFAHEQTWENLPRIAALLKAQGEHFTAQDFMTPLTGVLSPVRYAERTRKLDKLFSPEIWEGRRQELDKVFYSVMKVERDKLNFTEIRRAVAALTGELTPEDRLKTYNLDPSSVRTKIRNGNISELKTDLAKHGDRITKEYVFLLDSAGDNIFEFKDTFEQIDKWLPELEAHGERLGKDDFLFSVGDQKTPLQHAINHSQLPKIFRARIWHGHAAEMLELFEKLPQTERVKVDIQAVLSELKEAEYGPKVVTGKDVTLETLTSVLNEAERNNGNFFPIHALGFERVWKEMAQIRQTLAEKGQKLTLDHLRQPAGLSGDTVMMLAARGGHFDQVMAIAADAGEVLSVAELTAPGNNGKSLLDVLVTRGEAPSLFKAESWIGRGQELMTLWDKIPQDKRKDIDF
;
A
#
# COMPACT_ATOMS: atom_id res chain seq x y z
N MET A 1 -8.31 -29.44 17.37
CA MET A 1 -7.33 -29.51 18.48
C MET A 1 -7.50 -30.84 19.22
N ASN A 2 -6.43 -31.61 19.43
CA ASN A 2 -6.48 -32.89 20.18
C ASN A 2 -6.71 -32.65 21.69
N LYS A 3 -6.95 -33.72 22.46
CA LYS A 3 -7.34 -33.60 23.87
C LYS A 3 -6.16 -33.26 24.78
N GLY A 4 -4.97 -33.80 24.49
CA GLY A 4 -3.74 -33.46 25.22
C GLY A 4 -3.41 -31.96 25.16
N LYS A 5 -3.53 -31.34 23.99
CA LYS A 5 -3.31 -29.90 23.80
C LYS A 5 -4.35 -29.05 24.54
N LYS A 6 -5.62 -29.46 24.54
CA LYS A 6 -6.68 -28.82 25.36
C LYS A 6 -6.32 -28.81 26.84
N LEU A 7 -5.82 -29.93 27.37
CA LEU A 7 -5.42 -30.03 28.78
C LEU A 7 -4.22 -29.12 29.09
N ILE A 8 -3.20 -29.09 28.22
CA ILE A 8 -2.04 -28.20 28.39
C ILE A 8 -2.49 -26.74 28.42
N LEU A 9 -3.35 -26.31 27.49
CA LEU A 9 -3.90 -24.95 27.49
C LEU A 9 -4.72 -24.65 28.75
N ALA A 10 -5.51 -25.60 29.23
CA ALA A 10 -6.27 -25.47 30.47
C ALA A 10 -5.37 -25.12 31.66
N VAL A 11 -4.27 -25.87 31.78
CA VAL A 11 -3.30 -25.72 32.87
C VAL A 11 -2.55 -24.40 32.73
N LEU A 12 -2.10 -24.05 31.52
CA LEU A 12 -1.42 -22.78 31.25
C LEU A 12 -2.31 -21.56 31.53
N CYS A 13 -3.60 -21.66 31.22
CA CYS A 13 -4.58 -20.63 31.54
C CYS A 13 -5.08 -20.69 32.99
N GLY A 14 -4.63 -21.65 33.81
CA GLY A 14 -5.01 -21.76 35.21
C GLY A 14 -6.48 -22.10 35.45
N LEU A 15 -7.13 -22.80 34.52
CA LEU A 15 -8.53 -23.22 34.69
C LEU A 15 -8.65 -24.24 35.83
N PRO A 16 -9.74 -24.19 36.62
CA PRO A 16 -9.87 -25.04 37.79
C PRO A 16 -10.08 -26.51 37.39
N VAL A 17 -9.69 -27.44 38.27
CA VAL A 17 -9.71 -28.89 38.00
C VAL A 17 -11.12 -29.40 37.68
N ASP A 18 -12.13 -28.74 38.21
CA ASP A 18 -13.54 -29.06 38.00
C ASP A 18 -14.12 -28.46 36.70
N HIS A 19 -13.34 -27.67 35.96
CA HIS A 19 -13.73 -27.15 34.66
C HIS A 19 -14.02 -28.29 33.69
N LYS A 20 -15.09 -28.17 32.89
CA LYS A 20 -15.57 -29.22 31.97
C LYS A 20 -14.46 -29.77 31.06
N MET A 21 -13.53 -28.91 30.63
CA MET A 21 -12.39 -29.32 29.80
C MET A 21 -11.34 -30.13 30.57
N VAL A 22 -10.97 -29.70 31.78
CA VAL A 22 -9.99 -30.42 32.60
C VAL A 22 -10.57 -31.78 32.99
N LYS A 23 -11.84 -31.81 33.42
CA LYS A 23 -12.56 -33.06 33.69
C LYS A 23 -12.61 -34.01 32.49
N ALA A 24 -12.98 -33.50 31.31
CA ALA A 24 -13.11 -34.32 30.10
C ALA A 24 -11.76 -34.88 29.61
N ALA A 25 -10.69 -34.10 29.74
CA ALA A 25 -9.36 -34.56 29.35
C ALA A 25 -8.74 -35.52 30.37
N VAL A 26 -8.88 -35.26 31.68
CA VAL A 26 -8.35 -36.13 32.75
C VAL A 26 -9.09 -37.48 32.81
N SER A 27 -10.37 -37.50 32.43
CA SER A 27 -11.17 -38.74 32.41
C SER A 27 -10.91 -39.63 31.18
N ASP A 28 -10.08 -39.18 30.23
CA ASP A 28 -9.78 -39.90 28.99
C ASP A 28 -8.41 -40.60 29.08
N PRO A 29 -8.36 -41.95 29.00
CA PRO A 29 -7.10 -42.69 29.04
C PRO A 29 -6.11 -42.33 27.91
N SER A 30 -6.60 -41.80 26.78
CA SER A 30 -5.77 -41.40 25.63
C SER A 30 -5.10 -40.04 25.80
N ALA A 31 -5.56 -39.20 26.74
CA ALA A 31 -5.03 -37.84 26.93
C ALA A 31 -3.55 -37.82 27.35
N ALA A 32 -3.10 -38.82 28.12
CA ALA A 32 -1.69 -38.93 28.51
C ALA A 32 -0.77 -39.23 27.32
N ALA A 33 -1.22 -40.06 26.38
CA ALA A 33 -0.49 -40.34 25.14
C ALA A 33 -0.47 -39.10 24.22
N ASP A 34 -1.61 -38.43 24.06
CA ASP A 34 -1.72 -37.17 23.31
C ASP A 34 -0.77 -36.08 23.84
N MET A 35 -0.59 -35.99 25.17
CA MET A 35 0.32 -35.02 25.79
C MET A 35 1.79 -35.28 25.44
N LEU A 36 2.20 -36.55 25.35
CA LEU A 36 3.56 -36.94 24.98
C LEU A 36 3.86 -36.67 23.49
N GLU A 37 2.83 -36.68 22.65
CA GLU A 37 2.92 -36.37 21.22
C GLU A 37 2.77 -34.87 20.90
N THR A 38 2.34 -34.05 21.87
CA THR A 38 2.08 -32.62 21.65
C THR A 38 3.41 -31.84 21.60
N THR A 39 3.85 -31.48 20.39
CA THR A 39 5.21 -30.97 20.17
C THR A 39 5.37 -29.45 20.23
N LYS A 40 4.29 -28.65 20.19
CA LYS A 40 4.38 -27.18 20.37
C LYS A 40 3.02 -26.53 20.68
N ILE A 41 2.99 -25.58 21.62
CA ILE A 41 1.85 -24.69 21.84
C ILE A 41 2.13 -23.36 21.13
N SER A 42 1.32 -23.01 20.14
CA SER A 42 1.43 -21.77 19.38
C SER A 42 0.38 -20.76 19.83
N LYS A 43 0.52 -19.51 19.37
CA LYS A 43 -0.49 -18.47 19.65
C LYS A 43 -1.87 -18.82 19.09
N ALA A 44 -1.92 -19.53 17.96
CA ALA A 44 -3.17 -19.93 17.32
C ALA A 44 -4.02 -20.81 18.24
N ASP A 45 -3.39 -21.62 19.09
CA ASP A 45 -4.09 -22.49 20.03
C ASP A 45 -4.86 -21.68 21.09
N PHE A 46 -4.28 -20.58 21.58
CA PHE A 46 -4.95 -19.67 22.52
C PHE A 46 -6.09 -18.88 21.88
N LEU A 47 -6.03 -18.70 20.57
CA LEU A 47 -7.04 -18.00 19.75
C LEU A 47 -8.08 -18.96 19.17
N THR A 48 -8.11 -20.20 19.62
CA THR A 48 -9.16 -21.15 19.25
C THR A 48 -10.21 -21.28 20.36
N THR A 49 -11.34 -21.86 20.00
CA THR A 49 -12.39 -22.22 20.96
C THR A 49 -12.14 -23.63 21.50
N LEU A 50 -12.43 -23.83 22.78
CA LEU A 50 -12.29 -25.12 23.43
C LEU A 50 -13.47 -26.08 23.13
N GLY A 51 -14.57 -25.53 22.61
CA GLY A 51 -15.81 -26.17 22.15
C GLY A 51 -16.60 -25.19 21.25
N GLU A 52 -17.89 -25.45 20.96
CA GLU A 52 -18.65 -24.63 19.98
C GLU A 52 -18.68 -23.13 20.32
N ASP A 53 -18.65 -22.73 21.60
CA ASP A 53 -18.71 -21.30 22.00
C ASP A 53 -17.88 -20.93 23.25
N ASP A 54 -16.80 -21.66 23.54
CA ASP A 54 -16.03 -21.50 24.79
C ASP A 54 -14.58 -21.07 24.54
N PRO A 55 -14.31 -19.77 24.28
CA PRO A 55 -12.96 -19.28 24.06
C PRO A 55 -12.21 -19.14 25.39
N LEU A 56 -10.91 -19.43 25.40
CA LEU A 56 -10.06 -19.33 26.59
C LEU A 56 -10.12 -17.95 27.26
N PHE A 57 -10.18 -16.89 26.45
CA PHE A 57 -10.24 -15.50 26.93
C PHE A 57 -11.56 -15.13 27.62
N ALA A 58 -12.59 -15.99 27.58
CA ALA A 58 -13.80 -15.80 28.39
C ALA A 58 -13.56 -16.03 29.90
N HIS A 59 -12.45 -16.66 30.27
CA HIS A 59 -12.13 -17.00 31.66
C HIS A 59 -11.13 -16.01 32.26
N GLU A 60 -11.42 -15.52 33.48
CA GLU A 60 -10.54 -14.58 34.19
C GLU A 60 -9.13 -15.12 34.42
N GLN A 61 -9.00 -16.43 34.66
CA GLN A 61 -7.72 -17.09 34.94
C GLN A 61 -6.77 -17.01 33.73
N THR A 62 -7.30 -17.02 32.52
CA THR A 62 -6.52 -16.83 31.29
C THR A 62 -5.83 -15.46 31.30
N TRP A 63 -6.54 -14.42 31.73
CA TRP A 63 -5.99 -13.07 31.81
C TRP A 63 -4.91 -12.95 32.90
N GLU A 64 -5.12 -13.56 34.07
CA GLU A 64 -4.12 -13.57 35.14
C GLU A 64 -2.82 -14.27 34.73
N ASN A 65 -2.89 -15.25 33.83
CA ASN A 65 -1.73 -15.97 33.31
C ASN A 65 -1.21 -15.42 31.97
N LEU A 66 -1.84 -14.39 31.40
CA LEU A 66 -1.48 -13.86 30.09
C LEU A 66 -0.01 -13.43 29.98
N PRO A 67 0.62 -12.76 30.98
CA PRO A 67 2.04 -12.46 30.91
C PRO A 67 2.93 -13.71 30.81
N ARG A 68 2.57 -14.80 31.52
CA ARG A 68 3.30 -16.09 31.45
C ARG A 68 3.12 -16.76 30.09
N ILE A 69 1.90 -16.71 29.56
CA ILE A 69 1.59 -17.22 28.21
C ILE A 69 2.40 -16.44 27.16
N ALA A 70 2.43 -15.11 27.24
CA ALA A 70 3.21 -14.27 26.34
C ALA A 70 4.72 -14.56 26.42
N ALA A 71 5.26 -14.77 27.63
CA ALA A 71 6.66 -15.17 27.82
C ALA A 71 6.98 -16.53 27.20
N LEU A 72 6.07 -17.52 27.34
CA LEU A 72 6.21 -18.83 26.71
C LEU A 72 6.21 -18.74 25.19
N LEU A 73 5.30 -17.96 24.60
CA LEU A 73 5.26 -17.74 23.16
C LEU A 73 6.54 -17.04 22.68
N LYS A 74 6.99 -16.00 23.40
CA LYS A 74 8.24 -15.28 23.08
C LYS A 74 9.44 -16.21 23.06
N ALA A 75 9.57 -17.11 24.05
CA ALA A 75 10.63 -18.10 24.11
C ALA A 75 10.62 -19.07 22.91
N GLN A 76 9.48 -19.19 22.21
CA GLN A 76 9.30 -20.00 21.01
C GLN A 76 9.35 -19.19 19.70
N GLY A 77 9.74 -17.91 19.77
CA GLY A 77 9.78 -16.99 18.63
C GLY A 77 8.40 -16.50 18.17
N GLU A 78 7.36 -16.66 18.99
CA GLU A 78 5.99 -16.25 18.69
C GLU A 78 5.52 -15.11 19.58
N HIS A 79 4.60 -14.31 19.05
CA HIS A 79 4.12 -13.10 19.70
C HIS A 79 2.66 -12.87 19.35
N PHE A 80 1.87 -12.43 20.34
CA PHE A 80 0.56 -11.87 20.04
C PHE A 80 0.72 -10.55 19.27
N THR A 81 -0.18 -10.37 18.31
CA THR A 81 -0.34 -9.15 17.50
C THR A 81 -1.63 -8.45 17.90
N ALA A 82 -1.79 -7.20 17.49
CA ALA A 82 -3.04 -6.47 17.69
C ALA A 82 -4.21 -7.20 17.02
N GLN A 83 -3.99 -7.75 15.82
CA GLN A 83 -5.01 -8.52 15.09
C GLN A 83 -5.48 -9.73 15.89
N ASP A 84 -4.59 -10.41 16.60
CA ASP A 84 -4.93 -11.57 17.45
C ASP A 84 -5.96 -11.17 18.53
N PHE A 85 -5.83 -9.98 19.11
CA PHE A 85 -6.76 -9.50 20.16
C PHE A 85 -8.01 -8.80 19.63
N MET A 86 -7.99 -8.31 18.39
CA MET A 86 -9.11 -7.60 17.77
C MET A 86 -10.03 -8.52 16.97
N THR A 87 -9.54 -9.69 16.53
CA THR A 87 -10.34 -10.66 15.75
C THR A 87 -11.35 -11.38 16.65
N PRO A 88 -12.64 -11.46 16.29
CA PRO A 88 -13.63 -12.23 17.04
C PRO A 88 -13.27 -13.73 17.12
N LEU A 89 -13.42 -14.33 18.31
CA LEU A 89 -13.20 -15.77 18.52
C LEU A 89 -14.50 -16.57 18.40
N THR A 90 -15.60 -16.05 18.95
CA THR A 90 -16.95 -16.63 18.88
C THR A 90 -17.97 -15.52 18.62
N GLY A 91 -18.83 -15.73 17.63
CA GLY A 91 -19.79 -14.72 17.19
C GLY A 91 -19.14 -13.37 16.90
N VAL A 92 -19.38 -12.39 17.77
CA VAL A 92 -18.91 -10.99 17.65
C VAL A 92 -17.85 -10.58 18.68
N LEU A 93 -17.45 -11.47 19.61
CA LEU A 93 -16.55 -11.09 20.71
C LEU A 93 -15.10 -11.48 20.41
N SER A 94 -14.24 -10.47 20.38
CA SER A 94 -12.79 -10.62 20.32
C SER A 94 -12.18 -10.64 21.72
N PRO A 95 -10.91 -11.09 21.88
CA PRO A 95 -10.23 -11.10 23.17
C PRO A 95 -10.24 -9.74 23.88
N VAL A 96 -10.08 -8.63 23.16
CA VAL A 96 -10.17 -7.29 23.78
C VAL A 96 -11.56 -7.02 24.38
N ARG A 97 -12.64 -7.47 23.72
CA ARG A 97 -14.01 -7.35 24.26
C ARG A 97 -14.22 -8.26 25.48
N TYR A 98 -13.57 -9.41 25.53
CA TYR A 98 -13.57 -10.26 26.73
C TYR A 98 -12.81 -9.61 27.90
N ALA A 99 -11.68 -8.95 27.64
CA ALA A 99 -10.96 -8.20 28.67
C ALA A 99 -11.80 -7.06 29.26
N GLU A 100 -12.56 -6.34 28.42
CA GLU A 100 -13.53 -5.32 28.87
C GLU A 100 -14.59 -5.92 29.79
N ARG A 101 -15.23 -7.03 29.36
CA ARG A 101 -16.31 -7.69 30.12
C ARG A 101 -15.83 -8.26 31.45
N THR A 102 -14.63 -8.83 31.49
CA THR A 102 -14.03 -9.44 32.68
C THR A 102 -13.25 -8.43 33.53
N ARG A 103 -13.18 -7.15 33.12
CA ARG A 103 -12.42 -6.08 33.78
C ARG A 103 -10.93 -6.43 33.94
N LYS A 104 -10.33 -7.02 32.91
CA LYS A 104 -8.93 -7.46 32.87
C LYS A 104 -8.08 -6.70 31.85
N LEU A 105 -8.46 -5.45 31.54
CA LEU A 105 -7.68 -4.61 30.63
C LEU A 105 -6.28 -4.29 31.18
N ASP A 106 -6.12 -4.18 32.51
CA ASP A 106 -4.83 -4.04 33.18
C ASP A 106 -3.89 -5.22 32.87
N LYS A 107 -4.44 -6.43 32.75
CA LYS A 107 -3.69 -7.64 32.36
C LYS A 107 -3.36 -7.63 30.88
N LEU A 108 -4.32 -7.25 30.01
CA LEU A 108 -4.07 -7.14 28.57
C LEU A 108 -2.97 -6.12 28.26
N PHE A 109 -2.92 -5.02 29.01
CA PHE A 109 -1.93 -3.94 28.84
C PHE A 109 -0.72 -4.05 29.76
N SER A 110 -0.43 -5.26 30.28
CA SER A 110 0.82 -5.51 31.00
C SER A 110 2.03 -5.33 30.05
N PRO A 111 3.05 -4.53 30.42
CA PRO A 111 4.12 -4.14 29.50
C PRO A 111 4.87 -5.30 28.84
N GLU A 112 5.06 -6.41 29.54
CA GLU A 112 5.80 -7.58 29.08
C GLU A 112 5.15 -8.27 27.88
N ILE A 113 3.82 -8.11 27.71
CA ILE A 113 3.08 -8.63 26.56
C ILE A 113 3.47 -7.87 25.28
N TRP A 114 3.89 -6.62 25.41
CA TRP A 114 4.07 -5.66 24.33
C TRP A 114 5.52 -5.20 24.12
N GLU A 115 6.48 -5.78 24.85
CA GLU A 115 7.90 -5.49 24.71
C GLU A 115 8.34 -5.51 23.23
N GLY A 116 8.96 -4.41 22.79
CA GLY A 116 9.40 -4.19 21.40
C GLY A 116 8.28 -4.01 20.36
N ARG A 117 7.01 -3.94 20.79
CA ARG A 117 5.82 -3.94 19.92
C ARG A 117 4.83 -2.81 20.27
N ARG A 118 5.36 -1.62 20.55
CA ARG A 118 4.58 -0.43 20.93
C ARG A 118 3.45 -0.10 19.93
N GLN A 119 3.70 -0.21 18.63
CA GLN A 119 2.68 0.07 17.61
C GLN A 119 1.48 -0.90 17.69
N GLU A 120 1.73 -2.17 18.04
CA GLU A 120 0.66 -3.16 18.21
C GLU A 120 -0.13 -2.89 19.50
N LEU A 121 0.55 -2.47 20.57
CA LEU A 121 -0.09 -1.97 21.79
C LEU A 121 -1.04 -0.81 21.47
N ASP A 122 -0.57 0.20 20.73
CA ASP A 122 -1.38 1.38 20.38
C ASP A 122 -2.66 0.95 19.63
N LYS A 123 -2.54 0.07 18.63
CA LYS A 123 -3.70 -0.47 17.90
C LYS A 123 -4.73 -1.12 18.82
N VAL A 124 -4.30 -1.95 19.77
CA VAL A 124 -5.22 -2.60 20.72
C VAL A 124 -5.81 -1.59 21.70
N PHE A 125 -5.00 -0.68 22.23
CA PHE A 125 -5.47 0.33 23.19
C PHE A 125 -6.61 1.13 22.62
N TYR A 126 -6.46 1.68 21.41
CA TYR A 126 -7.50 2.49 20.80
C TYR A 126 -8.66 1.68 20.22
N SER A 127 -8.60 0.35 20.20
CA SER A 127 -9.77 -0.51 19.89
C SER A 127 -10.73 -0.69 21.09
N VAL A 128 -10.24 -0.43 22.30
CA VAL A 128 -11.03 -0.47 23.54
C VAL A 128 -12.02 0.70 23.53
N MET A 129 -13.22 0.48 24.09
CA MET A 129 -14.23 1.53 24.24
C MET A 129 -13.67 2.71 25.04
N LYS A 130 -13.89 3.93 24.56
CA LYS A 130 -13.37 5.16 25.18
C LYS A 130 -13.57 5.22 26.70
N VAL A 131 -14.78 4.87 27.17
CA VAL A 131 -15.13 4.88 28.60
C VAL A 131 -14.25 3.93 29.43
N GLU A 132 -13.81 2.81 28.87
CA GLU A 132 -12.89 1.88 29.54
C GLU A 132 -11.43 2.33 29.39
N ARG A 133 -11.05 2.91 28.25
CA ARG A 133 -9.71 3.48 28.02
C ARG A 133 -9.38 4.61 28.99
N ASP A 134 -10.34 5.50 29.23
CA ASP A 134 -10.17 6.67 30.10
C ASP A 134 -9.85 6.28 31.57
N LYS A 135 -10.07 5.01 31.94
CA LYS A 135 -9.70 4.46 33.26
C LYS A 135 -8.24 3.99 33.33
N LEU A 136 -7.55 3.92 32.20
CA LEU A 136 -6.17 3.43 32.10
C LEU A 136 -5.21 4.60 31.91
N ASN A 137 -4.07 4.58 32.61
CA ASN A 137 -2.99 5.54 32.36
C ASN A 137 -2.14 5.07 31.17
N PHE A 138 -2.62 5.34 29.96
CA PHE A 138 -1.97 4.86 28.75
C PHE A 138 -0.56 5.41 28.55
N THR A 139 -0.32 6.65 28.96
CA THR A 139 1.01 7.25 28.92
C THR A 139 1.99 6.45 29.78
N GLU A 140 1.62 6.06 31.00
CA GLU A 140 2.46 5.21 31.85
C GLU A 140 2.66 3.81 31.27
N ILE A 141 1.62 3.22 30.66
CA ILE A 141 1.74 1.92 29.98
C ILE A 141 2.75 1.99 28.83
N ARG A 142 2.63 2.99 27.94
CA ARG A 142 3.57 3.19 26.82
C ARG A 142 5.00 3.44 27.31
N ARG A 143 5.17 4.19 28.39
CA ARG A 143 6.48 4.39 29.05
C ARG A 143 7.06 3.09 29.55
N ALA A 144 6.26 2.30 30.26
CA ALA A 144 6.70 1.03 30.81
C ALA A 144 7.13 0.05 29.70
N VAL A 145 6.38 0.01 28.58
CA VAL A 145 6.75 -0.80 27.40
C VAL A 145 8.06 -0.32 26.76
N ALA A 146 8.23 0.99 26.55
CA ALA A 146 9.44 1.55 25.98
C ALA A 146 10.67 1.31 26.89
N ALA A 147 10.48 1.38 28.20
CA ALA A 147 11.54 1.13 29.18
C ALA A 147 12.08 -0.31 29.12
N LEU A 148 11.25 -1.31 28.75
CA LEU A 148 11.71 -2.69 28.58
C LEU A 148 12.71 -2.86 27.44
N THR A 149 12.68 -1.99 26.43
CA THR A 149 13.66 -1.96 25.33
C THR A 149 14.73 -0.89 25.48
N GLY A 150 14.74 -0.16 26.60
CA GLY A 150 15.65 0.96 26.84
C GLY A 150 15.36 2.19 25.97
N GLU A 151 14.16 2.27 25.37
CA GLU A 151 13.74 3.36 24.50
C GLU A 151 12.93 4.41 25.27
N LEU A 152 12.94 5.65 24.77
CA LEU A 152 12.02 6.70 25.21
C LEU A 152 10.83 6.77 24.26
N THR A 153 9.64 7.04 24.81
CA THR A 153 8.50 7.43 23.98
C THR A 153 8.79 8.78 23.31
N PRO A 154 8.22 9.05 22.12
CA PRO A 154 8.43 10.33 21.45
C PRO A 154 7.92 11.49 22.29
N GLU A 155 6.85 11.31 23.07
CA GLU A 155 6.33 12.32 23.99
C GLU A 155 7.30 12.63 25.12
N ASP A 156 7.94 11.62 25.72
CA ASP A 156 8.93 11.85 26.77
C ASP A 156 10.20 12.48 26.21
N ARG A 157 10.62 12.05 25.02
CA ARG A 157 11.74 12.65 24.32
C ARG A 157 11.50 14.14 24.08
N LEU A 158 10.35 14.50 23.50
CA LEU A 158 9.94 15.89 23.31
C LEU A 158 9.87 16.67 24.63
N LYS A 159 9.38 16.04 25.70
CA LYS A 159 9.35 16.65 27.03
C LYS A 159 10.75 16.96 27.57
N THR A 160 11.75 16.13 27.30
CA THR A 160 13.16 16.45 27.65
C THR A 160 13.70 17.68 26.90
N TYR A 161 13.10 17.99 25.75
CA TYR A 161 13.41 19.17 24.93
C TYR A 161 12.58 20.40 25.33
N ASN A 162 11.74 20.30 26.36
CA ASN A 162 10.75 21.30 26.73
C ASN A 162 9.78 21.63 25.57
N LEU A 163 9.48 20.62 24.74
CA LEU A 163 8.53 20.71 23.65
C LEU A 163 7.25 19.95 24.02
N ASP A 164 6.12 20.63 23.89
CA ASP A 164 4.81 19.99 24.06
C ASP A 164 4.43 19.18 22.80
N PRO A 165 4.07 17.89 22.91
CA PRO A 165 3.68 17.07 21.77
C PRO A 165 2.51 17.65 20.95
N SER A 166 1.56 18.33 21.60
CA SER A 166 0.42 18.95 20.89
C SER A 166 0.88 20.15 20.05
N SER A 167 1.84 20.93 20.57
CA SER A 167 2.50 22.00 19.82
C SER A 167 3.24 21.45 18.59
N VAL A 168 3.99 20.35 18.74
CA VAL A 168 4.70 19.69 17.63
C VAL A 168 3.72 19.24 16.54
N ARG A 169 2.65 18.53 16.91
CA ARG A 169 1.58 18.12 15.97
C ARG A 169 0.99 19.32 15.23
N THR A 170 0.72 20.41 15.97
CA THR A 170 0.17 21.64 15.41
C THR A 170 1.14 22.31 14.42
N LYS A 171 2.44 22.37 14.74
CA LYS A 171 3.47 22.92 13.84
C LYS A 171 3.56 22.09 12.55
N ILE A 172 3.51 20.76 12.63
CA ILE A 172 3.51 19.88 11.43
C ILE A 172 2.25 20.10 10.60
N ARG A 173 1.06 20.03 11.23
CA ARG A 173 -0.24 20.25 10.57
C ARG A 173 -0.30 21.58 9.83
N ASN A 174 0.16 22.66 10.47
CA ASN A 174 0.10 24.01 9.92
C ASN A 174 1.28 24.31 8.96
N GLY A 175 2.24 23.40 8.85
CA GLY A 175 3.41 23.58 7.99
C GLY A 175 4.46 24.55 8.53
N ASN A 176 4.50 24.78 9.85
CA ASN A 176 5.50 25.59 10.54
C ASN A 176 6.80 24.79 10.78
N ILE A 177 7.37 24.25 9.70
CA ILE A 177 8.44 23.25 9.73
C ILE A 177 9.79 23.85 10.12
N SER A 178 10.09 25.06 9.65
CA SER A 178 11.38 25.73 9.94
C SER A 178 11.60 25.97 11.44
N GLU A 179 10.55 26.37 12.15
CA GLU A 179 10.60 26.59 13.60
C GLU A 179 10.80 25.26 14.34
N LEU A 180 9.98 24.25 14.02
CA LEU A 180 10.07 22.93 14.62
C LEU A 180 11.45 22.28 14.38
N LYS A 181 11.97 22.38 13.16
CA LYS A 181 13.31 21.91 12.80
C LYS A 181 14.39 22.56 13.66
N THR A 182 14.30 23.88 13.85
CA THR A 182 15.25 24.63 14.69
C THR A 182 15.18 24.18 16.14
N ASP A 183 13.98 23.96 16.66
CA ASP A 183 13.79 23.50 18.04
C ASP A 183 14.34 22.09 18.27
N LEU A 184 14.06 21.14 17.37
CA LEU A 184 14.58 19.77 17.47
C LEU A 184 16.09 19.71 17.30
N ALA A 185 16.66 20.49 16.37
CA ALA A 185 18.09 20.51 16.10
C ALA A 185 18.93 20.99 17.31
N LYS A 186 18.41 21.86 18.17
CA LYS A 186 19.07 22.28 19.43
C LYS A 186 19.38 21.10 20.36
N HIS A 187 18.64 20.01 20.20
CA HIS A 187 18.77 18.80 21.00
C HIS A 187 19.35 17.61 20.21
N GLY A 188 19.88 17.87 19.00
CA GLY A 188 20.42 16.82 18.13
C GLY A 188 19.36 15.88 17.56
N ASP A 189 18.08 16.27 17.59
CA ASP A 189 16.97 15.51 17.00
C ASP A 189 16.46 16.19 15.71
N ARG A 190 15.51 15.56 15.05
CA ARG A 190 14.98 15.97 13.74
C ARG A 190 13.52 15.57 13.57
N ILE A 191 12.88 16.08 12.53
CA ILE A 191 11.53 15.66 12.18
C ILE A 191 11.61 14.23 11.61
N THR A 192 10.86 13.32 12.22
CA THR A 192 10.76 11.91 11.83
C THR A 192 9.30 11.55 11.61
N LYS A 193 9.05 10.41 10.96
CA LYS A 193 7.70 9.83 10.85
C LYS A 193 7.05 9.65 12.22
N GLU A 194 7.83 9.26 13.24
CA GLU A 194 7.32 9.11 14.60
C GLU A 194 6.64 10.39 15.10
N TYR A 195 7.16 11.57 14.73
CA TYR A 195 6.55 12.87 15.04
C TYR A 195 5.38 13.25 14.13
N VAL A 196 5.47 12.93 12.84
CA VAL A 196 4.38 13.19 11.87
C VAL A 196 3.13 12.38 12.24
N PHE A 197 3.29 11.13 12.66
CA PHE A 197 2.20 10.23 13.03
C PHE A 197 1.88 10.21 14.53
N LEU A 198 2.31 11.24 15.28
CA LEU A 198 1.94 11.39 16.69
C LEU A 198 0.42 11.41 16.86
N LEU A 199 -0.06 10.57 17.78
CA LEU A 199 -1.47 10.45 18.15
C LEU A 199 -1.79 11.42 19.30
N ASP A 200 -3.02 11.91 19.38
CA ASP A 200 -3.52 12.50 20.64
C ASP A 200 -4.14 11.47 21.57
N SER A 201 -4.68 11.95 22.69
CA SER A 201 -5.45 11.19 23.66
C SER A 201 -6.67 10.48 23.05
N ALA A 202 -7.21 10.93 21.92
CA ALA A 202 -8.32 10.26 21.23
C ALA A 202 -7.84 9.18 20.24
N GLY A 203 -6.55 9.18 19.90
CA GLY A 203 -5.94 8.27 18.92
C GLY A 203 -5.96 8.84 17.51
N ASP A 204 -6.30 10.12 17.37
CA ASP A 204 -6.35 10.78 16.07
C ASP A 204 -4.93 11.17 15.65
N ASN A 205 -4.64 11.03 14.37
CA ASN A 205 -3.41 11.51 13.77
C ASN A 205 -3.67 12.85 13.05
N ILE A 206 -2.60 13.55 12.67
CA ILE A 206 -2.73 14.87 12.03
C ILE A 206 -3.50 14.83 10.70
N PHE A 207 -3.62 13.68 10.02
CA PHE A 207 -4.38 13.56 8.77
C PHE A 207 -5.90 13.61 8.97
N GLU A 208 -6.40 13.66 10.20
CA GLU A 208 -7.80 14.03 10.45
C GLU A 208 -8.13 15.41 9.85
N PHE A 209 -7.14 16.29 9.74
CA PHE A 209 -7.30 17.65 9.22
C PHE A 209 -6.92 17.75 7.74
N LYS A 210 -7.76 18.43 6.95
CA LYS A 210 -7.49 18.73 5.54
C LYS A 210 -6.14 19.44 5.35
N ASP A 211 -5.84 20.42 6.22
CA ASP A 211 -4.63 21.25 6.13
C ASP A 211 -3.34 20.41 6.09
N THR A 212 -3.29 19.29 6.82
CA THR A 212 -2.13 18.39 6.82
C THR A 212 -1.77 17.91 5.42
N PHE A 213 -2.76 17.55 4.60
CA PHE A 213 -2.54 17.12 3.22
C PHE A 213 -2.01 18.26 2.35
N GLU A 214 -2.44 19.49 2.63
CA GLU A 214 -1.97 20.69 1.92
C GLU A 214 -0.52 21.05 2.30
N GLN A 215 -0.08 20.65 3.50
CA GLN A 215 1.28 20.94 4.00
C GLN A 215 2.30 19.82 3.78
N ILE A 216 1.96 18.69 3.15
CA ILE A 216 2.89 17.54 2.96
C ILE A 216 4.21 18.00 2.34
N ASP A 217 4.17 18.88 1.33
CA ASP A 217 5.39 19.37 0.65
C ASP A 217 6.38 20.12 1.55
N LYS A 218 5.91 20.61 2.69
CA LYS A 218 6.75 21.36 3.63
C LYS A 218 7.55 20.45 4.55
N TRP A 219 6.97 19.34 5.01
CA TRP A 219 7.64 18.44 5.96
C TRP A 219 8.21 17.17 5.32
N LEU A 220 7.68 16.72 4.17
CA LEU A 220 8.22 15.57 3.45
C LEU A 220 9.73 15.69 3.14
N PRO A 221 10.27 16.84 2.67
CA PRO A 221 11.71 16.97 2.45
C PRO A 221 12.57 16.75 3.70
N GLU A 222 12.04 17.01 4.90
CA GLU A 222 12.77 16.75 6.14
C GLU A 222 12.87 15.24 6.43
N LEU A 223 11.85 14.46 6.06
CA LEU A 223 11.92 12.99 6.12
C LEU A 223 12.90 12.45 5.07
N GLU A 224 12.77 12.94 3.83
CA GLU A 224 13.61 12.54 2.69
C GLU A 224 15.11 12.78 2.98
N ALA A 225 15.45 13.92 3.60
CA ALA A 225 16.82 14.27 3.97
C ALA A 225 17.49 13.27 4.92
N HIS A 226 16.72 12.41 5.57
CA HIS A 226 17.19 11.42 6.54
C HIS A 226 16.87 9.98 6.13
N GLY A 227 16.49 9.76 4.87
CA GLY A 227 16.21 8.43 4.32
C GLY A 227 14.85 7.86 4.74
N GLU A 228 13.99 8.66 5.37
CA GLU A 228 12.61 8.28 5.65
C GLU A 228 11.72 8.65 4.46
N ARG A 229 10.87 7.70 4.02
CA ARG A 229 9.92 7.91 2.92
C ARG A 229 8.54 7.42 3.32
N LEU A 230 7.49 8.12 2.93
CA LEU A 230 6.13 7.59 3.11
C LEU A 230 5.95 6.36 2.22
N GLY A 231 5.23 5.35 2.71
CA GLY A 231 4.88 4.14 1.97
C GLY A 231 3.40 3.80 2.16
N LYS A 232 2.96 2.69 1.56
CA LYS A 232 1.53 2.29 1.61
C LYS A 232 1.01 2.12 3.04
N ASP A 233 1.84 1.58 3.93
CA ASP A 233 1.45 1.26 5.30
C ASP A 233 1.20 2.53 6.14
N ASP A 234 1.88 3.63 5.83
CA ASP A 234 1.66 4.92 6.49
C ASP A 234 0.26 5.49 6.18
N PHE A 235 -0.31 5.16 5.00
CA PHE A 235 -1.63 5.61 4.59
C PHE A 235 -2.75 4.63 4.95
N LEU A 236 -2.42 3.35 5.15
CA LEU A 236 -3.36 2.28 5.49
C LEU A 236 -3.44 2.00 6.99
N PHE A 237 -2.48 2.49 7.76
CA PHE A 237 -2.49 2.36 9.20
C PHE A 237 -3.76 3.01 9.81
N SER A 238 -4.42 2.24 10.66
CA SER A 238 -5.47 2.70 11.56
C SER A 238 -5.08 2.38 12.99
N VAL A 239 -5.69 3.12 13.91
CA VAL A 239 -5.50 2.97 15.34
C VAL A 239 -6.86 2.72 15.97
N GLY A 240 -7.13 1.48 16.36
CA GLY A 240 -8.45 1.07 16.80
C GLY A 240 -9.53 1.31 15.75
N ASP A 241 -10.60 1.98 16.16
CA ASP A 241 -11.75 2.31 15.31
C ASP A 241 -11.55 3.61 14.48
N GLN A 242 -10.38 4.24 14.56
CA GLN A 242 -10.09 5.49 13.85
C GLN A 242 -9.90 5.28 12.35
N LYS A 243 -10.27 6.30 11.58
CA LYS A 243 -10.11 6.29 10.12
C LYS A 243 -8.63 6.34 9.74
N THR A 244 -8.28 5.65 8.66
CA THR A 244 -6.91 5.71 8.12
C THR A 244 -6.63 7.08 7.47
N PRO A 245 -5.37 7.50 7.31
CA PRO A 245 -5.03 8.68 6.52
C PRO A 245 -5.61 8.63 5.09
N LEU A 246 -5.66 7.44 4.46
CA LEU A 246 -6.32 7.27 3.16
C LEU A 246 -7.82 7.60 3.22
N GLN A 247 -8.52 7.12 4.25
CA GLN A 247 -9.95 7.41 4.45
C GLN A 247 -10.20 8.90 4.74
N HIS A 248 -9.31 9.55 5.49
CA HIS A 248 -9.39 11.00 5.68
C HIS A 248 -9.16 11.76 4.38
N ALA A 249 -8.21 11.33 3.54
CA ALA A 249 -8.01 11.92 2.22
C ALA A 249 -9.23 11.78 1.32
N ILE A 250 -9.94 10.64 1.37
CA ILE A 250 -11.23 10.48 0.68
C ILE A 250 -12.23 11.52 1.19
N ASN A 251 -12.43 11.60 2.52
CA ASN A 251 -13.40 12.51 3.13
C ASN A 251 -13.12 13.99 2.82
N HIS A 252 -11.84 14.37 2.76
CA HIS A 252 -11.40 15.74 2.50
C HIS A 252 -11.12 16.04 1.02
N SER A 253 -11.40 15.09 0.12
CA SER A 253 -11.07 15.20 -1.32
C SER A 253 -9.59 15.53 -1.58
N GLN A 254 -8.69 14.94 -0.80
CA GLN A 254 -7.23 15.14 -0.86
C GLN A 254 -6.48 13.96 -1.47
N LEU A 255 -7.15 13.01 -2.15
CA LEU A 255 -6.48 11.91 -2.84
C LEU A 255 -5.35 12.36 -3.79
N PRO A 256 -5.48 13.45 -4.57
CA PRO A 256 -4.37 13.95 -5.41
C PRO A 256 -3.12 14.40 -4.61
N LYS A 257 -3.23 14.65 -3.30
CA LYS A 257 -2.08 14.95 -2.44
C LYS A 257 -1.34 13.71 -1.97
N ILE A 258 -2.03 12.55 -1.91
CA ILE A 258 -1.42 11.24 -1.65
C ILE A 258 -0.83 10.68 -2.94
N PHE A 259 -1.60 10.67 -4.03
CA PHE A 259 -1.21 10.10 -5.32
C PHE A 259 -0.51 11.15 -6.19
N ARG A 260 0.78 11.36 -5.92
CA ARG A 260 1.64 12.28 -6.68
C ARG A 260 3.07 11.77 -6.73
N ALA A 261 3.79 12.05 -7.81
CA ALA A 261 5.05 11.40 -8.10
C ALA A 261 6.09 11.57 -6.98
N ARG A 262 6.18 12.76 -6.37
CA ARG A 262 7.13 13.03 -5.30
C ARG A 262 7.06 12.05 -4.13
N ILE A 263 5.85 11.67 -3.70
CA ILE A 263 5.68 10.74 -2.57
C ILE A 263 6.19 9.34 -2.94
N TRP A 264 5.99 8.93 -4.19
CA TRP A 264 6.13 7.54 -4.64
C TRP A 264 7.41 7.27 -5.44
N HIS A 265 8.33 8.24 -5.50
CA HIS A 265 9.58 8.13 -6.23
C HIS A 265 10.40 6.91 -5.76
N GLY A 266 10.73 6.03 -6.70
CA GLY A 266 11.46 4.78 -6.46
C GLY A 266 10.63 3.64 -5.86
N HIS A 267 9.29 3.77 -5.77
CA HIS A 267 8.43 2.73 -5.19
C HIS A 267 6.97 2.78 -5.72
N ALA A 268 6.81 3.00 -7.03
CA ALA A 268 5.52 3.06 -7.71
C ALA A 268 4.62 1.82 -7.48
N ALA A 269 5.20 0.64 -7.23
CA ALA A 269 4.42 -0.56 -6.94
C ALA A 269 3.60 -0.45 -5.65
N GLU A 270 4.16 0.13 -4.58
CA GLU A 270 3.42 0.35 -3.33
C GLU A 270 2.27 1.34 -3.53
N MET A 271 2.47 2.36 -4.36
CA MET A 271 1.42 3.30 -4.74
C MET A 271 0.26 2.60 -5.44
N LEU A 272 0.57 1.70 -6.38
CA LEU A 272 -0.44 0.95 -7.12
C LEU A 272 -1.21 0.00 -6.19
N GLU A 273 -0.53 -0.68 -5.27
CA GLU A 273 -1.19 -1.47 -4.23
C GLU A 273 -2.14 -0.62 -3.37
N LEU A 274 -1.72 0.60 -2.99
CA LEU A 274 -2.57 1.54 -2.27
C LEU A 274 -3.77 2.02 -3.11
N PHE A 275 -3.53 2.33 -4.39
CA PHE A 275 -4.57 2.74 -5.34
C PHE A 275 -5.64 1.66 -5.51
N GLU A 276 -5.22 0.39 -5.56
CA GLU A 276 -6.13 -0.75 -5.64
C GLU A 276 -6.98 -0.93 -4.38
N LYS A 277 -6.60 -0.37 -3.23
CA LYS A 277 -7.46 -0.34 -2.03
C LYS A 277 -8.56 0.73 -2.08
N LEU A 278 -8.50 1.67 -3.03
CA LEU A 278 -9.55 2.68 -3.18
C LEU A 278 -10.83 2.06 -3.75
N PRO A 279 -12.02 2.49 -3.26
CA PRO A 279 -13.29 2.21 -3.93
C PRO A 279 -13.27 2.69 -5.38
N GLN A 280 -13.96 1.99 -6.28
CA GLN A 280 -13.98 2.32 -7.71
C GLN A 280 -14.45 3.76 -7.99
N THR A 281 -15.40 4.26 -7.18
CA THR A 281 -15.92 5.65 -7.24
C THR A 281 -14.89 6.71 -6.85
N GLU A 282 -13.84 6.33 -6.12
CA GLU A 282 -12.77 7.24 -5.69
C GLU A 282 -11.57 7.18 -6.64
N ARG A 283 -11.31 6.02 -7.26
CA ARG A 283 -10.23 5.86 -8.25
C ARG A 283 -10.33 6.84 -9.41
N VAL A 284 -11.55 7.17 -9.85
CA VAL A 284 -11.78 8.14 -10.94
C VAL A 284 -11.35 9.57 -10.60
N LYS A 285 -11.14 9.89 -9.32
CA LYS A 285 -10.68 11.22 -8.86
C LYS A 285 -9.16 11.37 -8.91
N VAL A 286 -8.43 10.30 -9.23
CA VAL A 286 -6.98 10.28 -9.30
C VAL A 286 -6.57 9.92 -10.72
N ASP A 287 -5.85 10.81 -11.39
CA ASP A 287 -5.21 10.50 -12.66
C ASP A 287 -3.93 9.70 -12.42
N ILE A 288 -4.10 8.42 -12.10
CA ILE A 288 -2.97 7.53 -11.78
C ILE A 288 -1.98 7.43 -12.95
N GLN A 289 -2.45 7.59 -14.19
CA GLN A 289 -1.60 7.52 -15.37
C GLN A 289 -0.70 8.74 -15.51
N ALA A 290 -1.21 9.93 -15.19
CA ALA A 290 -0.39 11.13 -15.09
C ALA A 290 0.71 10.96 -14.03
N VAL A 291 0.36 10.42 -12.86
CA VAL A 291 1.33 10.18 -11.77
C VAL A 291 2.41 9.18 -12.18
N LEU A 292 2.03 8.04 -12.78
CA LEU A 292 2.99 7.04 -13.28
C LEU A 292 3.90 7.62 -14.38
N SER A 293 3.36 8.49 -15.23
CA SER A 293 4.13 9.15 -16.28
C SER A 293 5.16 10.12 -15.71
N GLU A 294 4.78 10.90 -14.70
CA GLU A 294 5.68 11.82 -13.98
C GLU A 294 6.77 11.05 -13.22
N LEU A 295 6.44 9.95 -12.54
CA LEU A 295 7.40 9.06 -11.89
C LEU A 295 8.44 8.51 -12.87
N LYS A 296 7.97 7.97 -13.99
CA LYS A 296 8.82 7.45 -15.06
C LYS A 296 9.75 8.54 -15.61
N GLU A 297 9.24 9.75 -15.85
CA GLU A 297 10.05 10.87 -16.34
C GLU A 297 11.12 11.28 -15.32
N ALA A 298 10.78 11.38 -14.04
CA ALA A 298 11.73 11.77 -12.99
C ALA A 298 12.85 10.74 -12.80
N GLU A 299 12.53 9.45 -12.82
CA GLU A 299 13.49 8.37 -12.54
C GLU A 299 14.38 8.01 -13.73
N TYR A 300 13.78 7.92 -14.92
CA TYR A 300 14.42 7.36 -16.09
C TYR A 300 14.63 8.38 -17.20
N GLY A 301 13.99 9.55 -17.09
CA GLY A 301 14.08 10.59 -18.09
C GLY A 301 15.54 10.98 -18.42
N PRO A 302 16.40 11.24 -17.43
CA PRO A 302 17.80 11.57 -17.68
C PRO A 302 18.59 10.51 -18.48
N LYS A 303 18.13 9.26 -18.54
CA LYS A 303 18.78 8.15 -19.27
C LYS A 303 18.38 8.07 -20.75
N VAL A 304 17.32 8.76 -21.16
CA VAL A 304 16.82 8.69 -22.53
C VAL A 304 17.68 9.55 -23.45
N VAL A 305 18.22 8.93 -24.49
CA VAL A 305 18.98 9.59 -25.55
C VAL A 305 18.01 10.12 -26.61
N THR A 306 18.18 11.37 -27.02
CA THR A 306 17.46 11.99 -28.15
C THR A 306 18.43 12.66 -29.14
N GLY A 307 17.91 13.16 -30.27
CA GLY A 307 18.73 13.81 -31.30
C GLY A 307 19.60 12.85 -32.14
N LYS A 308 20.82 13.29 -32.49
CA LYS A 308 21.70 12.61 -33.48
C LYS A 308 22.28 11.29 -32.99
N ASP A 309 22.41 11.12 -31.68
CA ASP A 309 23.01 9.93 -31.08
C ASP A 309 22.03 8.76 -30.93
N VAL A 310 20.75 8.99 -31.28
CA VAL A 310 19.70 7.97 -31.23
C VAL A 310 20.02 6.81 -32.17
N THR A 311 19.89 5.60 -31.64
CA THR A 311 19.91 4.33 -32.37
C THR A 311 18.67 3.51 -32.00
N LEU A 312 18.33 2.51 -32.81
CA LEU A 312 17.24 1.60 -32.52
C LEU A 312 17.41 0.95 -31.13
N GLU A 313 18.63 0.52 -30.80
CA GLU A 313 18.97 -0.07 -29.50
C GLU A 313 18.71 0.90 -28.34
N THR A 314 19.09 2.18 -28.46
CA THR A 314 18.82 3.18 -27.40
C THR A 314 17.33 3.45 -27.21
N LEU A 315 16.49 3.20 -28.22
CA LEU A 315 15.05 3.38 -28.15
C LEU A 315 14.32 2.18 -27.54
N THR A 316 14.83 0.97 -27.81
CA THR A 316 14.15 -0.31 -27.54
C THR A 316 14.76 -1.10 -26.40
N SER A 317 15.98 -0.76 -25.95
CA SER A 317 16.55 -1.35 -24.74
C SER A 317 15.75 -0.96 -23.49
N VAL A 318 15.80 -1.82 -22.47
CA VAL A 318 15.15 -1.59 -21.19
C VAL A 318 16.08 -0.76 -20.30
N LEU A 319 15.64 0.44 -19.92
CA LEU A 319 16.41 1.40 -19.12
C LEU A 319 16.55 0.99 -17.65
N ASN A 320 15.69 0.09 -17.17
CA ASN A 320 15.68 -0.46 -15.81
C ASN A 320 16.01 -1.95 -15.76
N GLU A 321 16.82 -2.47 -16.69
CA GLU A 321 17.18 -3.90 -16.77
C GLU A 321 17.76 -4.46 -15.45
N ALA A 322 18.46 -3.64 -14.67
CA ALA A 322 18.99 -4.02 -13.36
C ALA A 322 17.90 -4.45 -12.35
N GLU A 323 16.65 -4.05 -12.57
CA GLU A 323 15.50 -4.35 -11.72
C GLU A 323 14.71 -5.59 -12.18
N ARG A 324 15.18 -6.29 -13.21
CA ARG A 324 14.44 -7.40 -13.84
C ARG A 324 14.06 -8.53 -12.89
N ASN A 325 14.84 -8.75 -11.83
CA ASN A 325 14.58 -9.78 -10.83
C ASN A 325 13.62 -9.33 -9.72
N ASN A 326 13.14 -8.07 -9.76
CA ASN A 326 12.15 -7.59 -8.82
C ASN A 326 10.77 -8.14 -9.19
N GLY A 327 9.99 -8.58 -8.21
CA GLY A 327 8.66 -9.16 -8.44
C GLY A 327 7.65 -8.22 -9.12
N ASN A 328 7.95 -6.91 -9.15
CA ASN A 328 7.14 -5.86 -9.77
C ASN A 328 7.89 -5.16 -10.92
N PHE A 329 8.62 -5.94 -11.73
CA PHE A 329 9.36 -5.40 -12.87
C PHE A 329 8.42 -4.99 -14.02
N PHE A 330 8.49 -3.71 -14.39
CA PHE A 330 7.87 -3.17 -15.59
C PHE A 330 8.97 -2.62 -16.50
N PRO A 331 9.12 -3.12 -17.73
CA PRO A 331 10.18 -2.65 -18.62
C PRO A 331 9.95 -1.17 -18.98
N ILE A 332 10.99 -0.35 -18.83
CA ILE A 332 10.98 1.05 -19.22
C ILE A 332 11.79 1.23 -20.49
N HIS A 333 11.13 1.55 -21.60
CA HIS A 333 11.77 1.86 -22.88
C HIS A 333 11.77 3.37 -23.13
N ALA A 334 12.78 3.87 -23.85
CA ALA A 334 12.81 5.28 -24.28
C ALA A 334 11.60 5.64 -25.17
N LEU A 335 11.10 4.70 -25.98
CA LEU A 335 9.84 4.87 -26.72
C LEU A 335 8.61 5.05 -25.81
N GLY A 336 8.70 4.78 -24.51
CA GLY A 336 7.62 5.07 -23.56
C GLY A 336 7.51 6.55 -23.18
N PHE A 337 8.42 7.43 -23.60
CA PHE A 337 8.51 8.82 -23.13
C PHE A 337 7.92 9.82 -24.12
N GLU A 338 7.13 10.76 -23.62
CA GLU A 338 6.44 11.78 -24.42
C GLU A 338 7.41 12.61 -25.28
N ARG A 339 8.58 12.98 -24.74
CA ARG A 339 9.57 13.77 -25.51
C ARG A 339 10.17 13.02 -26.69
N VAL A 340 10.22 11.68 -26.65
CA VAL A 340 10.66 10.87 -27.79
C VAL A 340 9.64 10.96 -28.92
N TRP A 341 8.35 10.94 -28.61
CA TRP A 341 7.29 11.10 -29.61
C TRP A 341 7.23 12.51 -30.20
N LYS A 342 7.50 13.54 -29.38
CA LYS A 342 7.62 14.93 -29.88
C LYS A 342 8.73 15.11 -30.90
N GLU A 343 9.80 14.30 -30.83
CA GLU A 343 10.94 14.34 -31.75
C GLU A 343 10.91 13.19 -32.79
N MET A 344 9.81 12.42 -32.87
CA MET A 344 9.77 11.16 -33.62
C MET A 344 10.11 11.32 -35.10
N ALA A 345 9.73 12.43 -35.73
CA ALA A 345 10.06 12.70 -37.12
C ALA A 345 11.59 12.78 -37.34
N GLN A 346 12.30 13.52 -36.48
CA GLN A 346 13.76 13.63 -36.52
C GLN A 346 14.43 12.31 -36.15
N ILE A 347 13.89 11.59 -35.17
CA ILE A 347 14.37 10.26 -34.77
C ILE A 347 14.28 9.29 -35.94
N ARG A 348 13.14 9.20 -36.61
CA ARG A 348 12.95 8.33 -37.79
C ARG A 348 13.93 8.66 -38.91
N GLN A 349 14.16 9.95 -39.19
CA GLN A 349 15.17 10.36 -40.17
C GLN A 349 16.58 9.90 -39.74
N THR A 350 16.95 10.12 -38.48
CA THR A 350 18.26 9.72 -37.94
C THR A 350 18.46 8.20 -38.00
N LEU A 351 17.42 7.42 -37.71
CA LEU A 351 17.45 5.96 -37.83
C LEU A 351 17.62 5.54 -39.30
N ALA A 352 16.88 6.16 -40.23
CA ALA A 352 16.99 5.87 -41.65
C ALA A 352 18.38 6.17 -42.21
N GLU A 353 19.01 7.28 -41.80
CA GLU A 353 20.41 7.61 -42.13
C GLU A 353 21.40 6.56 -41.62
N LYS A 354 21.06 5.85 -40.54
CA LYS A 354 21.84 4.74 -39.97
C LYS A 354 21.42 3.36 -40.49
N GLY A 355 20.51 3.28 -41.47
CA GLY A 355 19.99 2.02 -42.01
C GLY A 355 19.12 1.23 -41.01
N GLN A 356 18.59 1.88 -39.99
CA GLN A 356 17.73 1.30 -38.95
C GLN A 356 16.29 1.76 -39.15
N LYS A 357 15.33 0.96 -38.70
CA LYS A 357 13.90 1.33 -38.74
C LYS A 357 13.16 0.85 -37.50
N LEU A 358 12.19 1.65 -37.05
CA LEU A 358 11.17 1.21 -36.10
C LEU A 358 10.12 0.36 -36.82
N THR A 359 9.48 -0.52 -36.08
CA THR A 359 8.42 -1.43 -36.56
C THR A 359 7.36 -1.57 -35.47
N LEU A 360 6.19 -2.08 -35.82
CA LEU A 360 5.12 -2.38 -34.87
C LEU A 360 5.57 -3.37 -33.79
N ASP A 361 6.47 -4.31 -34.09
CA ASP A 361 7.01 -5.23 -33.08
C ASP A 361 7.71 -4.50 -31.92
N HIS A 362 8.37 -3.38 -32.20
CA HIS A 362 8.93 -2.52 -31.16
C HIS A 362 7.84 -1.79 -30.38
N LEU A 363 6.74 -1.40 -31.03
CA LEU A 363 5.63 -0.69 -30.40
C LEU A 363 4.70 -1.63 -29.59
N ARG A 364 4.73 -2.94 -29.89
CA ARG A 364 4.01 -3.98 -29.16
C ARG A 364 4.64 -4.35 -27.83
N GLN A 365 5.90 -3.98 -27.60
CA GLN A 365 6.57 -4.28 -26.34
C GLN A 365 5.86 -3.56 -25.17
N PRO A 366 5.70 -4.24 -24.01
CA PRO A 366 5.28 -3.57 -22.79
C PRO A 366 6.25 -2.44 -22.44
N ALA A 367 5.74 -1.31 -21.97
CA ALA A 367 6.52 -0.16 -21.56
C ALA A 367 5.83 0.62 -20.44
N GLY A 368 6.63 1.14 -19.52
CA GLY A 368 6.14 2.03 -18.48
C GLY A 368 5.53 1.29 -17.28
N LEU A 369 5.29 2.05 -16.21
CA LEU A 369 4.89 1.51 -14.90
C LEU A 369 3.43 1.02 -14.85
N SER A 370 2.65 1.20 -15.92
CA SER A 370 1.28 0.67 -16.05
C SER A 370 1.22 -0.70 -16.71
N GLY A 371 2.34 -1.18 -17.29
CA GLY A 371 2.39 -2.40 -18.10
C GLY A 371 1.68 -2.33 -19.44
N ASP A 372 1.29 -1.12 -19.89
CA ASP A 372 0.75 -0.91 -21.24
C ASP A 372 1.84 -1.11 -22.30
N THR A 373 1.46 -1.26 -23.58
CA THR A 373 2.44 -1.29 -24.67
C THR A 373 2.92 0.11 -25.02
N VAL A 374 4.11 0.21 -25.65
CA VAL A 374 4.61 1.48 -26.22
C VAL A 374 3.54 2.13 -27.12
N MET A 375 2.83 1.35 -27.93
CA MET A 375 1.76 1.82 -28.80
C MET A 375 0.60 2.47 -28.03
N MET A 376 0.16 1.82 -26.95
CA MET A 376 -0.90 2.34 -26.08
C MET A 376 -0.46 3.65 -25.42
N LEU A 377 0.78 3.74 -24.95
CA LEU A 377 1.33 4.98 -24.40
C LEU A 377 1.38 6.10 -25.44
N ALA A 378 1.81 5.80 -26.67
CA ALA A 378 1.83 6.76 -27.78
C ALA A 378 0.44 7.30 -28.12
N ALA A 379 -0.55 6.41 -28.23
CA ALA A 379 -1.94 6.79 -28.46
C ALA A 379 -2.48 7.66 -27.31
N ARG A 380 -2.18 7.33 -26.05
CA ARG A 380 -2.55 8.18 -24.91
C ARG A 380 -1.85 9.54 -24.93
N GLY A 381 -0.65 9.64 -25.52
CA GLY A 381 0.07 10.90 -25.72
C GLY A 381 -0.48 11.75 -26.87
N GLY A 382 -1.31 11.18 -27.76
CA GLY A 382 -1.78 11.86 -28.96
C GLY A 382 -0.82 11.75 -30.15
N HIS A 383 -0.12 10.62 -30.24
CA HIS A 383 0.89 10.38 -31.27
C HIS A 383 0.50 9.19 -32.17
N PHE A 384 -0.79 8.85 -32.25
CA PHE A 384 -1.20 7.66 -33.00
C PHE A 384 -0.97 7.78 -34.50
N ASP A 385 -1.05 8.98 -35.08
CA ASP A 385 -0.65 9.20 -36.49
C ASP A 385 0.81 8.79 -36.76
N GLN A 386 1.70 9.01 -35.78
CA GLN A 386 3.10 8.61 -35.91
C GLN A 386 3.27 7.09 -35.82
N VAL A 387 2.45 6.41 -35.01
CA VAL A 387 2.37 4.93 -34.98
C VAL A 387 1.97 4.40 -36.36
N MET A 388 0.94 4.98 -36.98
CA MET A 388 0.49 4.58 -38.31
C MET A 388 1.56 4.84 -39.38
N ALA A 389 2.31 5.93 -39.27
CA ALA A 389 3.43 6.19 -40.17
C ALA A 389 4.57 5.17 -40.01
N ILE A 390 4.88 4.72 -38.78
CA ILE A 390 5.85 3.64 -38.54
C ILE A 390 5.37 2.32 -39.16
N ALA A 391 4.08 2.01 -39.02
CA ALA A 391 3.49 0.81 -39.62
C ALA A 391 3.60 0.84 -41.16
N ALA A 392 3.25 1.97 -41.77
CA ALA A 392 3.31 2.16 -43.22
C ALA A 392 4.74 2.01 -43.77
N ASP A 393 5.74 2.64 -43.13
CA ASP A 393 7.15 2.50 -43.50
C ASP A 393 7.65 1.05 -43.44
N ALA A 394 7.15 0.29 -42.47
CA ALA A 394 7.54 -1.11 -42.28
C ALA A 394 6.77 -2.07 -43.19
N GLY A 395 5.70 -1.62 -43.85
CA GLY A 395 4.78 -2.49 -44.59
C GLY A 395 3.93 -3.38 -43.67
N GLU A 396 3.72 -2.94 -42.43
CA GLU A 396 3.02 -3.68 -41.40
C GLU A 396 1.63 -3.07 -41.15
N VAL A 397 0.74 -3.88 -40.56
CA VAL A 397 -0.63 -3.46 -40.28
C VAL A 397 -1.07 -3.88 -38.89
N LEU A 398 -1.96 -3.09 -38.29
CA LEU A 398 -2.61 -3.42 -37.03
C LEU A 398 -3.82 -4.33 -37.28
N SER A 399 -3.96 -5.36 -36.45
CA SER A 399 -5.13 -6.25 -36.43
C SER A 399 -6.27 -5.68 -35.61
N VAL A 400 -7.51 -6.09 -35.91
CA VAL A 400 -8.69 -5.73 -35.11
C VAL A 400 -8.55 -6.22 -33.67
N ALA A 401 -7.90 -7.37 -33.46
CA ALA A 401 -7.65 -7.91 -32.14
C ALA A 401 -6.77 -6.97 -31.30
N GLU A 402 -5.67 -6.47 -31.85
CA GLU A 402 -4.78 -5.51 -31.16
C GLU A 402 -5.50 -4.20 -30.83
N LEU A 403 -6.36 -3.72 -31.73
CA LEU A 403 -7.10 -2.48 -31.53
C LEU A 403 -8.17 -2.58 -30.44
N THR A 404 -8.70 -3.79 -30.20
CA THR A 404 -9.91 -3.99 -29.39
C THR A 404 -9.68 -4.83 -28.14
N ALA A 405 -8.49 -5.42 -27.97
CA ALA A 405 -8.09 -6.08 -26.74
C ALA A 405 -8.07 -5.07 -25.58
N PRO A 406 -8.60 -5.42 -24.40
CA PRO A 406 -8.52 -4.55 -23.23
C PRO A 406 -7.07 -4.44 -22.75
N GLY A 407 -6.61 -3.22 -22.50
CA GLY A 407 -5.35 -2.98 -21.78
C GLY A 407 -5.50 -3.23 -20.28
N ASN A 408 -4.44 -2.97 -19.51
CA ASN A 408 -4.41 -3.23 -18.06
C ASN A 408 -5.42 -2.39 -17.27
N ASN A 409 -5.86 -1.26 -17.81
CA ASN A 409 -6.91 -0.41 -17.21
C ASN A 409 -8.33 -0.76 -17.72
N GLY A 410 -8.48 -1.87 -18.45
CA GLY A 410 -9.75 -2.32 -19.04
C GLY A 410 -10.16 -1.57 -20.31
N LYS A 411 -9.44 -0.51 -20.72
CA LYS A 411 -9.71 0.21 -21.97
C LYS A 411 -8.89 -0.36 -23.11
N SER A 412 -9.51 -0.55 -24.26
CA SER A 412 -8.82 -0.94 -25.49
C SER A 412 -8.12 0.26 -26.14
N LEU A 413 -7.25 -0.01 -27.12
CA LEU A 413 -6.60 1.04 -27.90
C LEU A 413 -7.65 1.87 -28.66
N LEU A 414 -8.67 1.22 -29.22
CA LEU A 414 -9.79 1.90 -29.87
C LEU A 414 -10.52 2.87 -28.93
N ASP A 415 -10.78 2.46 -27.68
CA ASP A 415 -11.44 3.34 -26.70
C ASP A 415 -10.61 4.60 -26.43
N VAL A 416 -9.29 4.46 -26.35
CA VAL A 416 -8.36 5.58 -26.17
C VAL A 416 -8.41 6.51 -27.38
N LEU A 417 -8.33 5.98 -28.60
CA LEU A 417 -8.36 6.76 -29.83
C LEU A 417 -9.69 7.52 -30.00
N VAL A 418 -10.82 6.87 -29.73
CA VAL A 418 -12.14 7.51 -29.76
C VAL A 418 -12.23 8.63 -28.72
N THR A 419 -11.73 8.40 -27.51
CA THR A 419 -11.75 9.41 -26.44
C THR A 419 -10.88 10.62 -26.79
N ARG A 420 -9.77 10.41 -27.50
CA ARG A 420 -8.85 11.48 -27.92
C ARG A 420 -9.19 12.14 -29.25
N GLY A 421 -10.19 11.63 -29.97
CA GLY A 421 -10.52 12.12 -31.32
C GLY A 421 -9.50 11.72 -32.39
N GLU A 422 -8.66 10.72 -32.13
CA GLU A 422 -7.65 10.21 -33.08
C GLU A 422 -8.13 8.98 -33.85
N ALA A 423 -9.36 8.54 -33.61
CA ALA A 423 -9.98 7.46 -34.38
C ALA A 423 -9.91 7.67 -35.91
N PRO A 424 -10.08 8.89 -36.48
CA PRO A 424 -9.98 9.08 -37.94
C PRO A 424 -8.67 8.60 -38.56
N SER A 425 -7.55 8.70 -37.84
CA SER A 425 -6.25 8.21 -38.30
C SER A 425 -6.22 6.70 -38.54
N LEU A 426 -7.07 5.96 -37.84
CA LEU A 426 -7.24 4.52 -38.00
C LEU A 426 -8.06 4.16 -39.24
N PHE A 427 -8.92 5.04 -39.75
CA PHE A 427 -9.85 4.77 -40.85
C PHE A 427 -9.36 5.25 -42.23
N LYS A 428 -8.11 5.70 -42.32
CA LYS A 428 -7.48 6.05 -43.62
C LYS A 428 -7.48 4.84 -44.56
N ALA A 429 -7.97 5.02 -45.78
CA ALA A 429 -8.18 3.94 -46.75
C ALA A 429 -6.91 3.12 -47.03
N GLU A 430 -5.73 3.77 -47.03
CA GLU A 430 -4.46 3.09 -47.30
C GLU A 430 -4.13 2.01 -46.26
N SER A 431 -4.65 2.14 -45.03
CA SER A 431 -4.38 1.19 -43.93
C SER A 431 -5.16 -0.12 -44.02
N TRP A 432 -6.15 -0.20 -44.93
CA TRP A 432 -7.11 -1.30 -45.02
C TRP A 432 -7.22 -1.92 -46.42
N ILE A 433 -6.27 -1.63 -47.31
CA ILE A 433 -6.24 -2.22 -48.66
C ILE A 433 -6.28 -3.76 -48.55
N GLY A 434 -7.29 -4.38 -49.17
CA GLY A 434 -7.51 -5.83 -49.12
C GLY A 434 -8.12 -6.37 -47.81
N ARG A 435 -8.47 -5.51 -46.85
CA ARG A 435 -8.92 -5.87 -45.49
C ARG A 435 -10.27 -5.25 -45.10
N GLY A 436 -11.15 -5.01 -46.08
CA GLY A 436 -12.45 -4.34 -45.86
C GLY A 436 -13.35 -5.02 -44.81
N GLN A 437 -13.31 -6.36 -44.71
CA GLN A 437 -14.11 -7.07 -43.70
C GLN A 437 -13.63 -6.79 -42.26
N GLU A 438 -12.33 -6.64 -42.06
CA GLU A 438 -11.76 -6.27 -40.76
C GLU A 438 -12.11 -4.83 -40.39
N LEU A 439 -12.07 -3.92 -41.37
CA LEU A 439 -12.50 -2.53 -41.22
C LEU A 439 -13.96 -2.44 -40.77
N MET A 440 -14.87 -3.19 -41.41
CA MET A 440 -16.28 -3.26 -41.00
C MET A 440 -16.45 -3.79 -39.57
N THR A 441 -15.71 -4.85 -39.22
CA THR A 441 -15.73 -5.42 -37.87
C THR A 441 -15.28 -4.39 -36.82
N LEU A 442 -14.28 -3.58 -37.15
CA LEU A 442 -13.79 -2.51 -36.28
C LEU A 442 -14.79 -1.35 -36.18
N TRP A 443 -15.38 -0.94 -37.30
CA TRP A 443 -16.40 0.12 -37.36
C TRP A 443 -17.61 -0.21 -36.47
N ASP A 444 -18.04 -1.47 -36.46
CA ASP A 444 -19.16 -1.93 -35.63
C ASP A 444 -18.89 -1.81 -34.13
N LYS A 445 -17.62 -1.78 -33.72
CA LYS A 445 -17.22 -1.59 -32.31
C LYS A 445 -17.18 -0.13 -31.87
N ILE A 446 -17.31 0.84 -32.80
CA ILE A 446 -17.35 2.26 -32.45
C ILE A 446 -18.76 2.66 -32.02
N PRO A 447 -18.93 3.34 -30.87
CA PRO A 447 -20.22 3.88 -30.45
C PRO A 447 -20.85 4.79 -31.52
N GLN A 448 -22.15 4.62 -31.78
CA GLN A 448 -22.84 5.34 -32.85
C GLN A 448 -22.71 6.86 -32.74
N ASP A 449 -22.75 7.40 -31.53
CA ASP A 449 -22.61 8.83 -31.25
C ASP A 449 -21.23 9.39 -31.58
N LYS A 450 -20.22 8.53 -31.69
CA LYS A 450 -18.82 8.86 -32.02
C LYS A 450 -18.48 8.67 -33.50
N ARG A 451 -19.26 7.88 -34.24
CA ARG A 451 -19.05 7.64 -35.68
C ARG A 451 -19.14 8.91 -36.52
N LYS A 452 -19.95 9.88 -36.09
CA LYS A 452 -20.11 11.18 -36.78
C LYS A 452 -18.83 12.03 -36.79
N ASP A 453 -17.91 11.77 -35.86
CA ASP A 453 -16.64 12.50 -35.74
C ASP A 453 -15.53 11.82 -36.57
N ILE A 454 -15.87 10.75 -37.29
CA ILE A 454 -14.97 9.98 -38.15
C ILE A 454 -15.52 10.09 -39.57
N ASP A 455 -14.82 10.85 -40.41
CA ASP A 455 -15.11 10.91 -41.84
C ASP A 455 -14.65 9.58 -42.46
N PHE A 456 -15.61 8.70 -42.77
CA PHE A 456 -15.42 7.32 -43.20
C PHE A 456 -15.79 7.12 -44.66
#